data_AF-A0A812PQC2-F1
#
_entry.id   AF-A0A812PQC2-F1
#
_cell.length_a   1.000
_cell.length_b   1.000
_cell.length_c   1.000
_cell.angle_alpha   90.00
_cell.angle_beta   90.00
_cell.angle_gamma   90.00
#
_symmetry.space_group_name_H-M   'P 1'
#
loop_
_entity.id
_entity.type
_entity.pdbx_description
1 polymer ?
#
loop_
_entity_poly.entity_id
_entity_poly.type
_entity_poly.pdbx_seq_one_letter_code
_entity_poly.pdbx_strand_id
1 'polypeptide(L)'
;FNRKAFAWGNPDAQQRQEAKNGQHQEESQNRTYEVIAKTGTVKAEPHMDAKLKTKKSKGSRFIVSEMTMNGWLKLENEPGWLAAHLRGVQDIGEVAAPLETDPMLELAVPVYQPQGMVCLEVVFKTGVPVRETPSRKAKTVATLKCGEYVFAHTQNFDGWLKLSGKPEGWVLANDSDWGELLRRRRRMNDIDLWAMCDAWAAARARPGTGRSMGLSGKEVEALKELEERTVMEAKALWQEHRSNKEYLVSEGYLAGEDLLKTETWMRQRVFAHVLEKKAKTGEGWLRELISGFKLSSRVPPLPGIQGEQEEDDYYAEQQAQAQSFSQGLRKGFTNANGGAMGGPMGGAMGGQQGHGAFDPAFEGTKPFEYKGKIYTMAPNGVLFDPPNQVPMGIWNPDTQRLDPAAGMMPGCPYPAISYLGRTYILLPDQRLLDPETEEIVGTFNRDTNEMDLQNPTLLQEALAAQDKKPQDLLKTVEANAPGYTEKKRLLDGMKDFLKKVQAAEEKLYMVKAVGKVKGKMETEEHELINKYHGQDLQDKIQLLTGAVQTMSPHCRGAAGPTGAARRAADCSQGGRKDQDRREGRDHVSKCGEVQRDHPPSEESGRLLPAGSGAEAA
;
A
#
# COMPACT_ATOMS: atom_id res chain seq x y z
N PHE A 1 75.80 9.17 -38.53
CA PHE A 1 74.52 9.91 -38.61
C PHE A 1 73.39 9.03 -38.11
N ASN A 2 72.96 9.25 -36.86
CA ASN A 2 71.95 8.44 -36.19
C ASN A 2 70.70 9.30 -35.98
N ARG A 3 69.58 9.00 -36.66
CA ARG A 3 68.32 9.74 -36.54
C ARG A 3 67.52 9.20 -35.36
N LYS A 4 67.65 9.85 -34.20
CA LYS A 4 66.60 9.88 -33.17
C LYS A 4 65.94 11.26 -33.24
N ALA A 5 64.74 11.30 -33.81
CA ALA A 5 63.92 12.50 -33.85
C ALA A 5 63.12 12.61 -32.54
N PHE A 6 63.27 13.77 -31.91
CA PHE A 6 62.47 14.30 -30.81
C PHE A 6 60.97 14.23 -31.14
N ALA A 7 60.20 13.53 -30.31
CA ALA A 7 58.74 13.62 -30.26
C ALA A 7 58.37 14.69 -29.23
N TRP A 8 57.75 15.77 -29.70
CA TRP A 8 57.11 16.76 -28.84
C TRP A 8 55.89 16.13 -28.16
N GLY A 9 55.80 16.31 -26.85
CA GLY A 9 54.71 15.80 -26.02
C GLY A 9 53.35 16.33 -26.49
N ASN A 10 52.40 15.40 -26.64
CA ASN A 10 51.02 15.70 -26.96
C ASN A 10 50.28 16.11 -25.66
N PRO A 11 49.86 17.37 -25.49
CA PRO A 11 49.16 17.83 -24.27
C PRO A 11 47.81 17.10 -24.04
N ASP A 12 47.25 16.45 -25.05
CA ASP A 12 46.01 15.67 -24.94
C ASP A 12 46.18 14.33 -24.18
N ALA A 13 47.42 13.84 -24.06
CA ALA A 13 47.69 12.61 -23.30
C ALA A 13 47.62 12.83 -21.78
N GLN A 14 47.85 14.06 -21.32
CA GLN A 14 47.84 14.42 -19.90
C GLN A 14 46.40 14.66 -19.38
N GLN A 15 45.52 15.28 -20.19
CA GLN A 15 44.10 15.42 -19.84
C GLN A 15 43.33 14.09 -19.81
N ARG A 16 43.74 13.09 -20.61
CA ARG A 16 43.16 11.73 -20.53
C ARG A 16 43.60 10.94 -19.30
N GLN A 17 44.70 11.29 -18.66
CA GLN A 17 45.12 10.67 -17.40
C GLN A 17 44.44 11.32 -16.18
N GLU A 18 44.16 12.61 -16.21
CA GLU A 18 43.42 13.29 -15.13
C GLU A 18 41.93 12.91 -15.12
N ALA A 19 41.30 12.66 -16.28
CA ALA A 19 39.93 12.15 -16.36
C ALA A 19 39.75 10.71 -15.82
N LYS A 20 40.84 9.94 -15.64
CA LYS A 20 40.79 8.61 -15.02
C LYS A 20 40.90 8.63 -13.50
N ASN A 21 41.46 9.69 -12.91
CA ASN A 21 41.64 9.81 -11.47
C ASN A 21 40.52 10.58 -10.75
N GLY A 22 39.59 11.18 -11.49
CA GLY A 22 38.41 11.87 -10.95
C GLY A 22 37.16 10.98 -10.85
N GLN A 23 37.30 9.66 -10.78
CA GLN A 23 36.17 8.81 -10.36
C GLN A 23 35.94 9.04 -8.87
N HIS A 24 35.21 10.11 -8.53
CA HIS A 24 34.47 10.18 -7.28
C HIS A 24 33.53 8.97 -7.28
N GLN A 25 34.02 7.88 -6.69
CA GLN A 25 33.19 6.79 -6.24
C GLN A 25 32.16 7.44 -5.31
N GLU A 26 30.88 7.34 -5.68
CA GLU A 26 29.81 7.65 -4.73
C GLU A 26 30.05 6.71 -3.55
N GLU A 27 30.61 7.25 -2.47
CA GLU A 27 30.83 6.52 -1.24
C GLU A 27 29.45 6.10 -0.74
N SER A 28 29.20 4.79 -0.69
CA SER A 28 27.95 4.25 -0.16
C SER A 28 27.78 4.75 1.27
N GLN A 29 26.60 5.27 1.60
CA GLN A 29 26.33 5.71 2.96
C GLN A 29 26.27 4.49 3.87
N ASN A 30 27.35 4.25 4.59
CA ASN A 30 27.42 3.22 5.61
C ASN A 30 26.95 3.82 6.95
N ARG A 31 26.31 3.00 7.80
CA ARG A 31 25.89 3.43 9.13
C ARG A 31 26.65 2.72 10.23
N THR A 32 26.89 3.44 11.32
CA THR A 32 27.50 2.84 12.52
C THR A 32 26.41 2.38 13.48
N TYR A 33 26.49 1.12 13.87
CA TYR A 33 25.63 0.50 14.87
C TYR A 33 26.43 0.12 16.12
N GLU A 34 25.75 0.11 17.26
CA GLU A 34 26.28 -0.37 18.54
C GLU A 34 25.48 -1.57 19.02
N VAL A 35 26.17 -2.63 19.48
CA VAL A 35 25.53 -3.77 20.12
C VAL A 35 25.03 -3.36 21.50
N ILE A 36 23.72 -3.38 21.72
CA ILE A 36 23.10 -3.00 22.99
C ILE A 36 22.79 -4.21 23.89
N ALA A 37 22.54 -5.38 23.29
CA ALA A 37 22.36 -6.62 24.01
C ALA A 37 23.69 -7.09 24.63
N LYS A 38 23.63 -7.99 25.62
CA LYS A 38 24.83 -8.53 26.29
C LYS A 38 25.84 -9.11 25.28
N THR A 39 25.33 -9.83 24.28
CA THR A 39 26.11 -10.40 23.18
C THR A 39 25.27 -10.40 21.90
N GLY A 40 25.83 -9.92 20.79
CA GLY A 40 25.27 -10.07 19.45
C GLY A 40 25.99 -11.17 18.66
N THR A 41 25.25 -12.10 18.08
CA THR A 41 25.83 -13.19 17.26
C THR A 41 25.94 -12.78 15.80
N VAL A 42 27.13 -12.90 15.22
CA VAL A 42 27.36 -12.68 13.79
C VAL A 42 27.27 -14.02 13.06
N LYS A 43 26.43 -14.09 12.04
CA LYS A 43 26.05 -15.28 11.28
C LYS A 43 26.58 -15.20 9.85
N ALA A 44 26.79 -16.35 9.22
CA ALA A 44 27.27 -16.41 7.83
C ALA A 44 26.24 -15.86 6.82
N GLU A 45 24.96 -16.09 7.09
CA GLU A 45 23.80 -15.74 6.26
C GLU A 45 22.72 -15.10 7.17
N PRO A 46 21.78 -14.33 6.62
CA PRO A 46 20.80 -13.55 7.40
C PRO A 46 19.62 -14.41 7.91
N HIS A 47 19.92 -15.50 8.62
CA HIS A 47 18.93 -16.33 9.30
C HIS A 47 19.53 -17.04 10.52
N MET A 48 18.67 -17.51 11.44
CA MET A 48 19.10 -18.03 12.74
C MET A 48 19.89 -19.34 12.64
N ASP A 49 19.56 -20.19 11.68
CA ASP A 49 20.21 -21.49 11.48
C ASP A 49 21.58 -21.38 10.80
N ALA A 50 21.95 -20.20 10.33
CA ALA A 50 23.23 -19.99 9.67
C ALA A 50 24.41 -20.25 10.63
N LYS A 51 25.54 -20.68 10.06
CA LYS A 51 26.77 -20.92 10.81
C LYS A 51 27.21 -19.67 11.57
N LEU A 52 27.47 -19.81 12.87
CA LEU A 52 28.04 -18.74 13.69
C LEU A 52 29.45 -18.39 13.20
N LYS A 53 29.70 -17.12 12.93
CA LYS A 53 31.02 -16.59 12.53
C LYS A 53 31.78 -16.04 13.74
N THR A 54 31.16 -15.15 14.50
CA THR A 54 31.74 -14.53 15.69
C THR A 54 30.65 -14.01 16.65
N LYS A 55 31.05 -13.50 17.81
CA LYS A 55 30.19 -12.80 18.76
C LYS A 55 30.76 -11.42 19.04
N LYS A 56 29.89 -10.41 19.13
CA LYS A 56 30.24 -9.05 19.54
C LYS A 56 29.63 -8.77 20.93
N SER A 57 30.38 -8.13 21.81
CA SER A 57 29.92 -7.78 23.16
C SER A 57 29.12 -6.48 23.16
N LYS A 58 28.32 -6.25 24.20
CA LYS A 58 27.68 -4.95 24.46
C LYS A 58 28.69 -3.80 24.33
N GLY A 59 28.29 -2.71 23.68
CA GLY A 59 29.14 -1.54 23.41
C GLY A 59 30.05 -1.67 22.18
N SER A 60 30.11 -2.86 21.55
CA SER A 60 30.87 -3.02 20.31
C SER A 60 30.22 -2.23 19.18
N ARG A 61 31.02 -1.41 18.50
CA ARG A 61 30.59 -0.64 17.34
C ARG A 61 31.01 -1.33 16.04
N PHE A 62 30.19 -1.21 15.02
CA PHE A 62 30.46 -1.79 13.70
C PHE A 62 29.77 -0.99 12.60
N ILE A 63 30.31 -1.10 11.39
CA ILE A 63 29.81 -0.41 10.20
C ILE A 63 28.94 -1.38 9.41
N VAL A 64 27.77 -0.90 9.02
CA VAL A 64 26.75 -1.62 8.25
C VAL A 64 26.62 -0.98 6.88
N SER A 65 26.63 -1.79 5.82
CA SER A 65 26.42 -1.33 4.44
C SER A 65 25.05 -1.69 3.88
N GLU A 66 24.44 -2.78 4.35
CA GLU A 66 23.15 -3.27 3.89
C GLU A 66 22.30 -3.80 5.06
N MET A 67 20.99 -3.76 4.90
CA MET A 67 20.03 -4.34 5.83
C MET A 67 18.97 -5.16 5.09
N THR A 68 18.66 -6.36 5.57
CA THR A 68 17.53 -7.15 5.04
C THR A 68 16.19 -6.60 5.52
N MET A 69 15.11 -6.94 4.83
CA MET A 69 13.77 -6.47 5.20
C MET A 69 13.28 -7.03 6.55
N ASN A 70 13.86 -8.13 7.02
CA ASN A 70 13.66 -8.69 8.36
C ASN A 70 14.77 -8.28 9.36
N GLY A 71 15.47 -7.17 9.13
CA GLY A 71 16.31 -6.53 10.14
C GLY A 71 17.68 -7.16 10.39
N TRP A 72 18.25 -7.92 9.45
CA TRP A 72 19.65 -8.37 9.53
C TRP A 72 20.58 -7.33 8.93
N LEU A 73 21.62 -6.98 9.66
CA LEU A 73 22.63 -5.97 9.32
C LEU A 73 23.86 -6.66 8.73
N LYS A 74 24.26 -6.28 7.52
CA LYS A 74 25.48 -6.76 6.86
C LYS A 74 26.68 -5.94 7.33
N LEU A 75 27.70 -6.59 7.86
CA LEU A 75 28.90 -5.91 8.34
C LEU A 75 29.82 -5.59 7.13
N GLU A 76 30.34 -4.36 7.06
CA GLU A 76 31.17 -3.91 5.92
C GLU A 76 32.62 -4.42 6.02
N ASN A 77 33.23 -4.31 7.21
CA ASN A 77 34.64 -4.66 7.43
C ASN A 77 34.84 -6.11 7.90
N GLU A 78 33.76 -6.85 8.13
CA GLU A 78 33.79 -8.21 8.64
C GLU A 78 32.74 -9.07 7.91
N PRO A 79 33.03 -10.32 7.54
CA PRO A 79 32.05 -11.17 6.88
C PRO A 79 30.97 -11.61 7.86
N GLY A 80 29.73 -11.25 7.56
CA GLY A 80 28.56 -11.84 8.19
C GLY A 80 27.41 -10.86 8.43
N TRP A 81 26.41 -11.38 9.11
CA TRP A 81 25.15 -10.71 9.38
C TRP A 81 24.85 -10.72 10.87
N LEU A 82 24.34 -9.61 11.40
CA LEU A 82 23.92 -9.49 12.78
C LEU A 82 22.46 -9.01 12.80
N ALA A 83 21.57 -9.74 13.48
CA ALA A 83 20.19 -9.31 13.63
C ALA A 83 20.12 -8.04 14.49
N ALA A 84 19.47 -6.98 14.01
CA ALA A 84 19.23 -5.77 14.79
C ALA A 84 18.26 -6.01 15.95
N HIS A 85 17.29 -6.91 15.76
CA HIS A 85 16.26 -7.24 16.74
C HIS A 85 15.90 -8.73 16.65
N LEU A 86 15.88 -9.43 17.79
CA LEU A 86 15.54 -10.86 17.88
C LEU A 86 14.07 -11.12 18.26
N ARG A 87 13.28 -10.06 18.51
CA ARG A 87 11.81 -10.13 18.66
C ARG A 87 11.37 -11.07 19.79
N GLY A 88 12.13 -11.09 20.89
CA GLY A 88 11.85 -11.93 22.05
C GLY A 88 12.34 -13.37 21.90
N VAL A 89 12.94 -13.73 20.76
CA VAL A 89 13.63 -15.01 20.63
C VAL A 89 14.76 -15.05 21.67
N GLN A 90 14.71 -16.04 22.56
CA GLN A 90 15.61 -16.18 23.72
C GLN A 90 15.52 -15.01 24.72
N ASP A 91 14.35 -14.39 24.86
CA ASP A 91 14.11 -13.22 25.71
C ASP A 91 14.95 -11.99 25.32
N ILE A 92 15.41 -11.95 24.06
CA ILE A 92 16.19 -10.84 23.52
C ILE A 92 15.30 -10.03 22.56
N GLY A 93 15.03 -8.77 22.93
CA GLY A 93 14.39 -7.79 22.05
C GLY A 93 15.40 -7.22 21.05
N GLU A 94 15.80 -5.97 21.28
CA GLU A 94 16.75 -5.26 20.44
C GLU A 94 18.21 -5.69 20.75
N VAL A 95 18.97 -6.01 19.70
CA VAL A 95 20.35 -6.50 19.77
C VAL A 95 21.34 -5.41 19.40
N ALA A 96 21.03 -4.60 18.39
CA ALA A 96 21.87 -3.51 17.93
C ALA A 96 21.02 -2.31 17.49
N ALA A 97 21.49 -1.12 17.86
CA ALA A 97 20.85 0.15 17.55
C ALA A 97 21.79 1.04 16.73
N PRO A 98 21.27 1.90 15.84
CA PRO A 98 22.08 2.91 15.16
C PRO A 98 22.59 3.96 16.17
N LEU A 99 23.79 4.50 15.96
CA LEU A 99 24.29 5.61 16.78
C LEU A 99 23.60 6.93 16.38
N GLU A 100 23.06 7.66 17.35
CA GLU A 100 22.22 8.88 17.18
C GLU A 100 22.90 10.06 16.47
N THR A 101 24.22 10.02 16.24
CA THR A 101 24.96 11.15 15.67
C THR A 101 24.77 11.35 14.17
N ASP A 102 24.21 10.37 13.46
CA ASP A 102 23.89 10.52 12.04
C ASP A 102 22.49 11.09 11.86
N PRO A 103 22.29 12.13 11.02
CA PRO A 103 20.95 12.56 10.65
C PRO A 103 20.18 11.32 10.18
N MET A 104 18.98 11.13 10.74
CA MET A 104 18.21 9.90 10.58
C MET A 104 17.85 9.71 9.11
N LEU A 105 18.76 9.07 8.36
CA LEU A 105 18.57 8.78 6.95
C LEU A 105 17.34 7.87 6.83
N GLU A 106 16.42 8.25 5.96
CA GLU A 106 15.17 7.53 5.78
C GLU A 106 15.44 6.27 4.95
N LEU A 107 15.16 5.10 5.54
CA LEU A 107 15.21 3.85 4.80
C LEU A 107 14.10 3.84 3.75
N ALA A 108 14.38 3.30 2.55
CA ALA A 108 13.35 3.12 1.53
C ALA A 108 12.17 2.26 2.03
N VAL A 109 12.46 1.29 2.90
CA VAL A 109 11.46 0.50 3.61
C VAL A 109 11.79 0.57 5.11
N PRO A 110 11.19 1.51 5.87
CA PRO A 110 11.52 1.68 7.29
C PRO A 110 10.88 0.60 8.17
N VAL A 111 9.96 -0.19 7.62
CA VAL A 111 9.15 -1.14 8.38
C VAL A 111 9.66 -2.56 8.19
N TYR A 112 9.85 -3.24 9.31
CA TYR A 112 10.18 -4.66 9.34
C TYR A 112 9.16 -5.49 8.55
N GLN A 113 9.65 -6.37 7.69
CA GLN A 113 8.85 -7.31 6.93
C GLN A 113 9.03 -8.73 7.49
N PRO A 114 8.00 -9.34 8.09
CA PRO A 114 8.10 -10.67 8.70
C PRO A 114 8.55 -11.75 7.72
N GLN A 115 8.16 -11.65 6.45
CA GLN A 115 8.57 -12.61 5.41
C GLN A 115 10.00 -12.40 4.90
N GLY A 116 10.74 -11.39 5.40
CA GLY A 116 12.07 -11.04 4.92
C GLY A 116 12.08 -10.42 3.52
N MET A 117 10.92 -10.00 3.02
CA MET A 117 10.75 -9.47 1.68
C MET A 117 9.60 -8.45 1.65
N VAL A 118 9.71 -7.48 0.76
CA VAL A 118 8.66 -6.49 0.47
C VAL A 118 8.19 -6.63 -0.98
N CYS A 119 6.92 -6.33 -1.23
CA CYS A 119 6.36 -6.16 -2.57
C CYS A 119 6.13 -4.67 -2.84
N LEU A 120 6.70 -4.17 -3.95
CA LEU A 120 6.52 -2.79 -4.40
C LEU A 120 5.93 -2.77 -5.80
N GLU A 121 5.12 -1.76 -6.08
CA GLU A 121 4.64 -1.43 -7.42
C GLU A 121 5.49 -0.32 -8.03
N VAL A 122 5.85 -0.48 -9.30
CA VAL A 122 6.52 0.58 -10.05
C VAL A 122 5.51 1.65 -10.41
N VAL A 123 5.67 2.86 -9.86
CA VAL A 123 4.72 3.98 -10.10
C VAL A 123 5.25 5.00 -11.09
N PHE A 124 6.55 4.94 -11.41
CA PHE A 124 7.14 5.86 -12.38
C PHE A 124 6.79 5.48 -13.82
N LYS A 125 6.07 6.38 -14.50
CA LYS A 125 5.50 6.16 -15.85
C LYS A 125 6.54 5.77 -16.90
N THR A 126 7.73 6.35 -16.82
CA THR A 126 8.82 6.13 -17.79
C THR A 126 9.53 4.79 -17.59
N GLY A 127 9.24 4.10 -16.49
CA GLY A 127 9.91 2.88 -16.07
C GLY A 127 11.18 3.14 -15.26
N VAL A 128 11.57 2.15 -14.44
CA VAL A 128 12.65 2.29 -13.47
C VAL A 128 13.82 1.37 -13.84
N PRO A 129 15.05 1.90 -13.97
CA PRO A 129 16.21 1.09 -14.32
C PRO A 129 16.64 0.21 -13.14
N VAL A 130 16.86 -1.07 -13.42
CA VAL A 130 17.52 -2.03 -12.53
C VAL A 130 19.00 -2.04 -12.86
N ARG A 131 19.85 -1.86 -11.86
CA ARG A 131 21.29 -1.68 -12.02
C ARG A 131 22.08 -2.81 -11.39
N GLU A 132 23.29 -3.03 -11.89
CA GLU A 132 24.17 -4.10 -11.39
C GLU A 132 24.67 -3.83 -9.96
N THR A 133 24.92 -2.56 -9.63
CA THR A 133 25.34 -2.08 -8.29
C THR A 133 24.48 -0.88 -7.88
N PRO A 134 24.40 -0.53 -6.57
CA PRO A 134 23.54 0.56 -6.10
C PRO A 134 24.16 1.94 -6.38
N SER A 135 24.34 2.28 -7.65
CA SER A 135 24.82 3.59 -8.10
C SER A 135 24.10 4.03 -9.36
N ARG A 136 23.81 5.33 -9.49
CA ARG A 136 23.17 5.91 -10.68
C ARG A 136 24.03 5.80 -11.94
N LYS A 137 25.34 5.54 -11.80
CA LYS A 137 26.28 5.34 -12.91
C LYS A 137 26.47 3.87 -13.28
N ALA A 138 25.96 2.95 -12.47
CA ALA A 138 26.08 1.52 -12.72
C ALA A 138 25.31 1.10 -13.97
N LYS A 139 25.79 0.04 -14.61
CA LYS A 139 25.20 -0.54 -15.81
C LYS A 139 23.75 -0.95 -15.54
N THR A 140 22.84 -0.53 -16.42
CA THR A 140 21.45 -0.98 -16.41
C THR A 140 21.38 -2.42 -16.92
N VAL A 141 20.85 -3.31 -16.09
CA VAL A 141 20.62 -4.73 -16.38
C VAL A 141 19.24 -4.94 -17.01
N ALA A 142 18.25 -4.17 -16.57
CA ALA A 142 16.87 -4.22 -17.06
C ALA A 142 16.15 -2.89 -16.79
N THR A 143 14.96 -2.71 -17.38
CA THR A 143 14.05 -1.60 -17.05
C THR A 143 12.68 -2.17 -16.71
N LEU A 144 12.18 -1.82 -15.52
CA LEU A 144 10.87 -2.21 -15.02
C LEU A 144 9.82 -1.22 -15.52
N LYS A 145 8.66 -1.69 -15.96
CA LYS A 145 7.59 -0.81 -16.43
C LYS A 145 6.63 -0.41 -15.31
N CYS A 146 5.99 0.74 -15.49
CA CYS A 146 4.92 1.20 -14.60
C CYS A 146 3.83 0.12 -14.42
N GLY A 147 3.41 -0.09 -13.19
CA GLY A 147 2.43 -1.11 -12.78
C GLY A 147 3.03 -2.49 -12.47
N GLU A 148 4.29 -2.76 -12.84
CA GLU A 148 4.93 -4.04 -12.48
C GLU A 148 5.12 -4.17 -10.97
N TYR A 149 4.99 -5.39 -10.45
CA TYR A 149 5.39 -5.71 -9.10
C TYR A 149 6.84 -6.20 -9.05
N VAL A 150 7.57 -5.65 -8.10
CA VAL A 150 8.94 -6.03 -7.78
C VAL A 150 9.06 -6.41 -6.33
N PHE A 151 10.01 -7.30 -6.07
CA PHE A 151 10.22 -7.88 -4.76
C PHE A 151 11.65 -7.58 -4.34
N ALA A 152 11.84 -7.17 -3.10
CA ALA A 152 13.17 -6.86 -2.57
C ALA A 152 13.36 -7.48 -1.19
N HIS A 153 14.54 -8.06 -0.95
CA HIS A 153 14.87 -8.69 0.33
C HIS A 153 15.92 -7.90 1.13
N THR A 154 16.61 -6.96 0.49
CA THR A 154 17.68 -6.13 1.10
C THR A 154 17.60 -4.70 0.59
N GLN A 155 18.07 -3.77 1.40
CA GLN A 155 18.24 -2.36 1.06
C GLN A 155 19.57 -1.83 1.62
N ASN A 156 20.06 -0.73 1.05
CA ASN A 156 21.12 0.07 1.66
C ASN A 156 20.54 1.34 2.29
N PHE A 157 21.41 2.21 2.82
CA PHE A 157 20.99 3.43 3.50
C PHE A 157 20.85 4.65 2.56
N ASP A 158 21.11 4.46 1.26
CA ASP A 158 20.97 5.43 0.18
C ASP A 158 19.63 5.29 -0.58
N GLY A 159 18.70 4.49 -0.05
CA GLY A 159 17.39 4.25 -0.66
C GLY A 159 17.38 3.26 -1.82
N TRP A 160 18.47 2.51 -2.05
CA TRP A 160 18.51 1.43 -3.03
C TRP A 160 18.00 0.12 -2.44
N LEU A 161 17.19 -0.57 -3.23
CA LEU A 161 16.62 -1.88 -2.94
C LEU A 161 17.27 -2.93 -3.83
N LYS A 162 17.71 -4.04 -3.24
CA LYS A 162 18.20 -5.21 -3.96
C LYS A 162 17.02 -6.13 -4.27
N LEU A 163 16.76 -6.33 -5.56
CA LEU A 163 15.65 -7.13 -6.05
C LEU A 163 15.86 -8.63 -5.81
N SER A 164 14.79 -9.30 -5.44
CA SER A 164 14.64 -10.76 -5.38
C SER A 164 14.19 -11.30 -6.74
N GLY A 165 14.76 -12.42 -7.17
CA GLY A 165 14.37 -13.08 -8.42
C GLY A 165 14.88 -12.33 -9.66
N LYS A 166 14.24 -12.56 -10.82
CA LYS A 166 14.67 -11.98 -12.09
C LYS A 166 13.89 -10.70 -12.42
N PRO A 167 14.55 -9.65 -12.95
CA PRO A 167 16.01 -9.47 -13.02
C PRO A 167 16.62 -9.23 -11.63
N GLU A 168 17.80 -9.79 -11.39
CA GLU A 168 18.58 -9.47 -10.19
C GLU A 168 19.28 -8.12 -10.38
N GLY A 169 19.32 -7.32 -9.32
CA GLY A 169 20.02 -6.04 -9.32
C GLY A 169 19.48 -5.07 -8.27
N TRP A 170 19.85 -3.80 -8.42
CA TRP A 170 19.53 -2.71 -7.52
C TRP A 170 18.61 -1.71 -8.19
N VAL A 171 17.61 -1.24 -7.45
CA VAL A 171 16.64 -0.26 -7.91
C VAL A 171 16.50 0.85 -6.87
N LEU A 172 16.40 2.09 -7.30
CA LEU A 172 16.20 3.23 -6.40
C LEU A 172 14.71 3.37 -6.09
N ALA A 173 14.34 3.46 -4.82
CA ALA A 173 12.93 3.59 -4.42
C ALA A 173 12.38 5.02 -4.60
N ASN A 174 13.19 6.01 -4.25
CA ASN A 174 12.88 7.43 -4.37
C ASN A 174 14.07 8.17 -5.00
N ASP A 175 13.80 9.08 -5.92
CA ASP A 175 14.80 9.92 -6.54
C ASP A 175 14.54 11.40 -6.19
N SER A 176 15.59 12.15 -5.88
CA SER A 176 15.51 13.58 -5.59
C SER A 176 14.86 14.40 -6.71
N ASP A 177 15.08 13.98 -7.96
CA ASP A 177 14.66 14.72 -9.15
C ASP A 177 13.26 14.26 -9.63
N TRP A 178 12.93 12.99 -9.41
CA TRP A 178 11.72 12.36 -9.96
C TRP A 178 10.68 11.96 -8.90
N GLY A 179 11.01 12.03 -7.61
CA GLY A 179 10.14 11.64 -6.51
C GLY A 179 10.02 10.12 -6.33
N GLU A 180 8.81 9.65 -6.00
CA GLU A 180 8.52 8.23 -5.75
C GLU A 180 8.63 7.42 -7.04
N LEU A 181 9.58 6.48 -7.07
CA LEU A 181 9.76 5.55 -8.20
C LEU A 181 9.04 4.23 -7.94
N LEU A 182 9.08 3.76 -6.69
CA LEU A 182 8.49 2.52 -6.23
C LEU A 182 7.57 2.78 -5.03
N ARG A 183 6.36 2.24 -5.08
CA ARG A 183 5.39 2.34 -3.98
C ARG A 183 5.24 1.00 -3.29
N ARG A 184 5.41 0.98 -1.96
CA ARG A 184 5.16 -0.22 -1.15
C ARG A 184 3.69 -0.63 -1.23
N ARG A 185 3.41 -1.89 -1.55
CA ARG A 185 2.05 -2.44 -1.45
C ARG A 185 1.67 -2.73 0.00
N ARG A 186 0.43 -2.38 0.36
CA ARG A 186 -0.13 -2.58 1.70
C ARG A 186 -0.96 -3.88 1.74
N ARG A 187 -1.20 -4.41 2.95
CA ARG A 187 -2.09 -5.56 3.23
C ARG A 187 -1.65 -6.89 2.59
N MET A 188 -0.39 -7.27 2.80
CA MET A 188 0.20 -8.51 2.24
C MET A 188 0.28 -9.67 3.25
N ASN A 189 -0.44 -9.61 4.38
CA ASN A 189 -0.27 -10.58 5.48
C ASN A 189 -0.69 -12.01 5.11
N ASP A 190 -1.70 -12.16 4.25
CA ASP A 190 -2.21 -13.46 3.81
C ASP A 190 -1.59 -13.96 2.51
N ILE A 191 -0.66 -13.20 1.93
CA ILE A 191 -0.01 -13.49 0.65
C ILE A 191 1.40 -13.99 0.92
N ASP A 192 1.75 -15.16 0.39
CA ASP A 192 3.15 -15.59 0.38
C ASP A 192 3.92 -14.80 -0.69
N LEU A 193 4.76 -13.86 -0.23
CA LEU A 193 5.51 -12.98 -1.12
C LEU A 193 6.58 -13.74 -1.90
N TRP A 194 7.10 -14.87 -1.40
CA TRP A 194 8.07 -15.71 -2.10
C TRP A 194 7.41 -16.41 -3.28
N ALA A 195 6.25 -17.02 -3.07
CA ALA A 195 5.48 -17.59 -4.16
C ALA A 195 5.09 -16.55 -5.22
N MET A 196 4.71 -15.34 -4.82
CA MET A 196 4.44 -14.25 -5.75
C MET A 196 5.70 -13.81 -6.51
N CYS A 197 6.83 -13.66 -5.82
CA CYS A 197 8.12 -13.34 -6.46
C CYS A 197 8.49 -14.38 -7.52
N ASP A 198 8.34 -15.67 -7.22
CA ASP A 198 8.61 -16.77 -8.14
C ASP A 198 7.69 -16.73 -9.37
N ALA A 199 6.41 -16.39 -9.21
CA ALA A 199 5.46 -16.27 -10.31
C ALA A 199 5.84 -15.12 -11.27
N TRP A 200 6.18 -13.96 -10.71
CA TRP A 200 6.63 -12.81 -11.50
C TRP A 200 8.00 -13.07 -12.16
N ALA A 201 8.90 -13.75 -11.47
CA ALA A 201 10.19 -14.16 -12.04
C ALA A 201 10.01 -15.17 -13.18
N ALA A 202 9.10 -16.13 -13.04
CA ALA A 202 8.75 -17.09 -14.09
C ALA A 202 8.18 -16.38 -15.33
N ALA A 203 7.29 -15.40 -15.14
CA ALA A 203 6.74 -14.61 -16.24
C ALA A 203 7.83 -13.88 -17.04
N ARG A 204 8.82 -13.32 -16.35
CA ARG A 204 9.96 -12.63 -16.99
C ARG A 204 10.97 -13.59 -17.64
N ALA A 205 11.02 -14.84 -17.18
CA ALA A 205 11.97 -15.84 -17.70
C ALA A 205 11.49 -16.54 -18.98
N ARG A 206 10.32 -16.17 -19.51
CA ARG A 206 9.69 -16.83 -20.65
C ARG A 206 10.62 -16.90 -21.89
N PRO A 207 10.83 -18.09 -22.49
CA PRO A 207 11.64 -18.24 -23.69
C PRO A 207 11.06 -17.43 -24.87
N GLY A 208 11.93 -16.77 -25.65
CA GLY A 208 11.54 -16.06 -26.88
C GLY A 208 11.35 -14.55 -26.72
N THR A 209 11.26 -14.01 -25.50
CA THR A 209 11.39 -12.57 -25.25
C THR A 209 12.88 -12.23 -25.20
N GLY A 210 13.53 -12.23 -26.35
CA GLY A 210 14.97 -11.94 -26.47
C GLY A 210 15.37 -10.61 -25.81
N ARG A 211 15.81 -10.71 -24.55
CA ARG A 211 16.46 -9.69 -23.70
C ARG A 211 15.61 -8.49 -23.25
N SER A 212 15.80 -8.17 -21.95
CA SER A 212 15.66 -6.85 -21.29
C SER A 212 14.31 -6.13 -21.29
N MET A 213 13.30 -6.61 -22.01
CA MET A 213 12.00 -5.94 -22.00
C MET A 213 11.16 -6.42 -20.81
N GLY A 214 10.85 -5.50 -19.89
CA GLY A 214 9.87 -5.72 -18.83
C GLY A 214 8.53 -6.21 -19.38
N LEU A 215 7.66 -6.67 -18.49
CA LEU A 215 6.39 -7.30 -18.85
C LEU A 215 5.50 -6.34 -19.65
N SER A 216 4.74 -6.83 -20.64
CA SER A 216 3.74 -6.00 -21.29
C SER A 216 2.63 -5.62 -20.31
N GLY A 217 1.94 -4.51 -20.55
CA GLY A 217 0.82 -4.10 -19.68
C GLY A 217 -0.25 -5.18 -19.54
N LYS A 218 -0.50 -5.96 -20.60
CA LYS A 218 -1.44 -7.10 -20.55
C LYS A 218 -0.94 -8.22 -19.63
N GLU A 219 0.34 -8.53 -19.66
CA GLU A 219 0.94 -9.55 -18.78
C GLU A 219 0.95 -9.09 -17.32
N VAL A 220 1.19 -7.80 -17.08
CA VAL A 220 1.11 -7.18 -15.74
C VAL A 220 -0.31 -7.32 -15.19
N GLU A 221 -1.33 -6.91 -15.94
CA GLU A 221 -2.72 -7.03 -15.50
C GLU A 221 -3.13 -8.50 -15.30
N ALA A 222 -2.67 -9.40 -16.16
CA ALA A 222 -2.96 -10.82 -16.02
C ALA A 222 -2.33 -11.45 -14.76
N LEU A 223 -1.13 -11.01 -14.36
CA LEU A 223 -0.49 -11.42 -13.10
C LEU A 223 -1.20 -10.83 -11.87
N LYS A 224 -1.69 -9.59 -11.96
CA LYS A 224 -2.50 -8.96 -10.90
C LYS A 224 -3.84 -9.68 -10.73
N GLU A 225 -4.51 -10.03 -11.83
CA GLU A 225 -5.74 -10.82 -11.81
C GLU A 225 -5.50 -12.22 -11.24
N LEU A 226 -4.37 -12.86 -11.59
CA LEU A 226 -3.98 -14.13 -10.99
C LEU A 226 -3.83 -14.01 -9.47
N GLU A 227 -3.14 -12.98 -8.98
CA GLU A 227 -3.01 -12.72 -7.54
C GLU A 227 -4.38 -12.60 -6.89
N GLU A 228 -5.26 -11.73 -7.40
CA GLU A 228 -6.58 -11.48 -6.84
C GLU A 228 -7.42 -12.77 -6.76
N ARG A 229 -7.48 -13.54 -7.86
CA ARG A 229 -8.17 -14.84 -7.90
C ARG A 229 -7.57 -15.83 -6.91
N THR A 230 -6.25 -15.84 -6.74
CA THR A 230 -5.55 -16.72 -5.80
C THR A 230 -5.85 -16.32 -4.36
N VAL A 231 -5.85 -15.02 -4.04
CA VAL A 231 -6.22 -14.51 -2.70
C VAL A 231 -7.65 -14.90 -2.36
N MET A 232 -8.61 -14.71 -3.28
CA MET A 232 -10.00 -15.06 -3.04
C MET A 232 -10.18 -16.55 -2.74
N GLU A 233 -9.57 -17.43 -3.55
CA GLU A 233 -9.67 -18.88 -3.36
C GLU A 233 -8.96 -19.35 -2.10
N ALA A 234 -7.74 -18.86 -1.83
CA ALA A 234 -7.00 -19.20 -0.62
C ALA A 234 -7.74 -18.76 0.65
N LYS A 235 -8.36 -17.57 0.63
CA LYS A 235 -9.19 -17.08 1.74
C LYS A 235 -10.44 -17.94 1.93
N ALA A 236 -11.16 -18.28 0.86
CA ALA A 236 -12.33 -19.14 0.95
C ALA A 236 -11.98 -20.51 1.54
N LEU A 237 -10.92 -21.14 1.01
CA LEU A 237 -10.42 -22.43 1.48
C LEU A 237 -9.98 -22.38 2.94
N TRP A 238 -9.29 -21.31 3.34
CA TRP A 238 -8.91 -21.11 4.74
C TRP A 238 -10.12 -20.98 5.65
N GLN A 239 -11.13 -20.18 5.28
CA GLN A 239 -12.32 -19.98 6.12
C GLN A 239 -13.16 -21.25 6.25
N GLU A 240 -13.30 -22.03 5.18
CA GLU A 240 -14.05 -23.29 5.19
C GLU A 240 -13.40 -24.33 6.11
N HIS A 241 -12.06 -24.42 6.11
CA HIS A 241 -11.33 -25.46 6.83
C HIS A 241 -10.53 -24.95 8.03
N ARG A 242 -10.80 -23.73 8.52
CA ARG A 242 -10.09 -23.14 9.67
C ARG A 242 -10.12 -24.03 10.91
N SER A 243 -11.25 -24.72 11.12
CA SER A 243 -11.48 -25.61 12.26
C SER A 243 -11.00 -27.06 12.03
N ASN A 244 -10.63 -27.42 10.81
CA ASN A 244 -10.17 -28.76 10.44
C ASN A 244 -8.92 -28.64 9.56
N LYS A 245 -7.80 -28.27 10.17
CA LYS A 245 -6.54 -27.99 9.46
C LYS A 245 -5.91 -29.26 8.91
N GLU A 246 -6.25 -30.43 9.47
CA GLU A 246 -5.86 -31.74 9.00
C GLU A 246 -6.33 -31.99 7.55
N TYR A 247 -7.49 -31.45 7.17
CA TYR A 247 -7.95 -31.48 5.78
C TYR A 247 -7.00 -30.74 4.84
N LEU A 248 -6.52 -29.56 5.23
CA LEU A 248 -5.55 -28.79 4.42
C LEU A 248 -4.23 -29.55 4.28
N VAL A 249 -3.84 -30.34 5.28
CA VAL A 249 -2.66 -31.24 5.19
C VAL A 249 -2.93 -32.42 4.26
N SER A 250 -4.09 -33.08 4.36
CA SER A 250 -4.41 -34.23 3.51
C SER A 250 -4.53 -33.86 2.03
N GLU A 251 -5.00 -32.66 1.73
CA GLU A 251 -5.07 -32.12 0.37
C GLU A 251 -3.73 -31.53 -0.13
N GLY A 252 -2.70 -31.50 0.71
CA GLY A 252 -1.37 -31.01 0.36
C GLY A 252 -1.23 -29.49 0.26
N TYR A 253 -2.17 -28.72 0.85
CA TYR A 253 -2.05 -27.26 0.97
C TYR A 253 -1.17 -26.83 2.15
N LEU A 254 -0.96 -27.72 3.13
CA LEU A 254 -0.08 -27.52 4.27
C LEU A 254 0.77 -28.78 4.50
N ALA A 255 2.00 -28.60 4.97
CA ALA A 255 2.77 -29.70 5.57
C ALA A 255 2.38 -29.87 7.04
N GLY A 256 2.58 -31.06 7.62
CA GLY A 256 2.31 -31.29 9.05
C GLY A 256 3.11 -30.36 9.98
N GLU A 257 4.31 -29.96 9.55
CA GLU A 257 5.15 -28.98 10.28
C GLU A 257 4.59 -27.55 10.25
N ASP A 258 3.77 -27.20 9.25
CA ASP A 258 3.14 -25.88 9.16
C ASP A 258 2.10 -25.67 10.27
N LEU A 259 1.52 -26.75 10.81
CA LEU A 259 0.56 -26.70 11.91
C LEU A 259 1.17 -26.20 13.23
N LEU A 260 2.50 -26.25 13.34
CA LEU A 260 3.25 -25.73 14.49
C LEU A 260 3.58 -24.23 14.36
N LYS A 261 3.19 -23.60 13.24
CA LYS A 261 3.48 -22.19 12.95
C LYS A 261 2.25 -21.31 13.24
N THR A 262 2.42 -20.00 13.05
CA THR A 262 1.37 -19.01 13.27
C THR A 262 0.23 -19.16 12.26
N GLU A 263 -0.95 -18.62 12.58
CA GLU A 263 -2.07 -18.63 11.63
C GLU A 263 -1.73 -17.91 10.33
N THR A 264 -1.08 -16.75 10.44
CA THR A 264 -0.60 -15.97 9.30
C THR A 264 0.32 -16.78 8.39
N TRP A 265 1.24 -17.57 8.97
CA TRP A 265 2.10 -18.47 8.20
C TRP A 265 1.27 -19.50 7.43
N MET A 266 0.34 -20.18 8.10
CA MET A 266 -0.52 -21.18 7.46
C MET A 266 -1.34 -20.57 6.30
N ARG A 267 -1.91 -19.37 6.47
CA ARG A 267 -2.64 -18.66 5.40
C ARG A 267 -1.74 -18.37 4.19
N GLN A 268 -0.52 -17.90 4.43
CA GLN A 268 0.48 -17.70 3.36
C GLN A 268 0.81 -19.01 2.63
N ARG A 269 1.02 -20.11 3.37
CA ARG A 269 1.30 -21.42 2.76
C ARG A 269 0.14 -21.91 1.90
N VAL A 270 -1.10 -21.79 2.38
CA VAL A 270 -2.30 -22.10 1.59
C VAL A 270 -2.33 -21.26 0.32
N PHE A 271 -2.07 -19.95 0.39
CA PHE A 271 -1.95 -19.08 -0.79
C PHE A 271 -0.91 -19.60 -1.79
N ALA A 272 0.29 -19.94 -1.32
CA ALA A 272 1.38 -20.42 -2.18
C ALA A 272 0.98 -21.71 -2.94
N HIS A 273 0.33 -22.65 -2.26
CA HIS A 273 -0.12 -23.90 -2.87
C HIS A 273 -1.31 -23.73 -3.82
N VAL A 274 -2.25 -22.81 -3.51
CA VAL A 274 -3.33 -22.44 -4.45
C VAL A 274 -2.73 -21.80 -5.72
N LEU A 275 -1.74 -20.92 -5.58
CA LEU A 275 -1.03 -20.30 -6.70
C LEU A 275 -0.34 -21.36 -7.57
N GLU A 276 0.35 -22.32 -6.94
CA GLU A 276 1.01 -23.42 -7.63
C GLU A 276 0.03 -24.32 -8.38
N LYS A 277 -1.10 -24.67 -7.75
CA LYS A 277 -2.15 -25.45 -8.39
C LYS A 277 -2.71 -24.71 -9.61
N LYS A 278 -3.04 -23.41 -9.47
CA LYS A 278 -3.48 -22.57 -10.59
C LYS A 278 -2.45 -22.49 -11.71
N ALA A 279 -1.17 -22.32 -11.39
CA ALA A 279 -0.10 -22.30 -12.39
C ALA A 279 -0.02 -23.62 -13.18
N LYS A 280 -0.26 -24.77 -12.53
CA LYS A 280 -0.20 -26.10 -13.16
C LYS A 280 -1.48 -26.50 -13.91
N THR A 281 -2.65 -26.19 -13.35
CA THR A 281 -3.96 -26.66 -13.87
C THR A 281 -4.79 -25.57 -14.55
N GLY A 282 -4.33 -24.32 -14.50
CA GLY A 282 -5.09 -23.17 -14.96
C GLY A 282 -5.29 -23.07 -16.46
N GLU A 283 -5.98 -21.98 -16.83
CA GLU A 283 -6.25 -21.59 -18.21
C GLU A 283 -4.95 -21.57 -19.05
N GLY A 284 -5.06 -21.87 -20.35
CA GLY A 284 -3.89 -22.04 -21.22
C GLY A 284 -2.95 -20.84 -21.24
N TRP A 285 -3.50 -19.63 -21.20
CA TRP A 285 -2.71 -18.39 -21.16
C TRP A 285 -1.87 -18.27 -19.90
N LEU A 286 -2.37 -18.76 -18.75
CA LEU A 286 -1.65 -18.69 -17.48
C LEU A 286 -0.47 -19.65 -17.49
N ARG A 287 -0.70 -20.87 -17.98
CA ARG A 287 0.37 -21.86 -18.17
C ARG A 287 1.45 -21.36 -19.12
N GLU A 288 1.07 -20.63 -20.18
CA GLU A 288 2.04 -20.01 -21.07
C GLU A 288 2.81 -18.87 -20.39
N LEU A 289 2.09 -18.01 -19.66
CA LEU A 289 2.64 -16.84 -18.98
C LEU A 289 3.70 -17.22 -17.95
N ILE A 290 3.43 -18.22 -17.10
CA ILE A 290 4.33 -18.65 -16.01
C ILE A 290 4.78 -20.11 -16.16
N SER A 291 5.09 -20.53 -17.39
CA SER A 291 5.45 -21.92 -17.76
C SER A 291 6.62 -22.54 -17.00
N GLY A 292 7.47 -21.73 -16.35
CA GLY A 292 8.59 -22.19 -15.51
C GLY A 292 8.37 -22.02 -14.01
N PHE A 293 7.13 -21.76 -13.56
CA PHE A 293 6.85 -21.50 -12.16
C PHE A 293 7.14 -22.72 -11.28
N LYS A 294 7.94 -22.49 -10.23
CA LYS A 294 8.22 -23.45 -9.17
C LYS A 294 8.36 -22.68 -7.87
N LEU A 295 7.72 -23.18 -6.81
CA LEU A 295 7.89 -22.62 -5.48
C LEU A 295 9.35 -22.79 -5.03
N SER A 296 10.00 -21.68 -4.72
CA SER A 296 11.30 -21.65 -4.07
C SER A 296 11.19 -22.19 -2.63
N SER A 297 12.29 -22.74 -2.13
CA SER A 297 12.44 -23.11 -0.73
C SER A 297 12.45 -21.84 0.12
N ARG A 298 11.55 -21.73 1.09
CA ARG A 298 11.43 -20.54 1.93
C ARG A 298 12.44 -20.59 3.07
N VAL A 299 13.12 -19.47 3.32
CA VAL A 299 13.87 -19.28 4.58
C VAL A 299 12.83 -19.06 5.69
N PRO A 300 12.86 -19.83 6.79
CA PRO A 300 11.95 -19.62 7.90
C PRO A 300 12.07 -18.17 8.41
N PRO A 301 10.95 -17.45 8.56
CA PRO A 301 10.97 -16.11 9.11
C PRO A 301 11.44 -16.20 10.56
N LEU A 302 11.99 -15.09 11.07
CA LEU A 302 12.21 -14.98 12.50
C LEU A 302 10.86 -15.21 13.20
N PRO A 303 10.82 -15.99 14.29
CA PRO A 303 9.62 -16.12 15.09
C PRO A 303 9.02 -14.75 15.35
N GLY A 304 7.73 -14.57 15.03
CA GLY A 304 7.01 -13.36 15.38
C GLY A 304 7.04 -13.17 16.90
N ILE A 305 6.88 -11.92 17.35
CA ILE A 305 6.66 -11.65 18.77
C ILE A 305 5.42 -12.45 19.17
N GLN A 306 5.54 -13.35 20.14
CA GLN A 306 4.41 -14.19 20.57
C GLN A 306 3.34 -13.29 21.18
N GLY A 307 2.29 -12.98 20.41
CA GLY A 307 1.13 -12.20 20.84
C GLY A 307 0.35 -11.62 19.66
N GLU A 308 -0.90 -11.22 19.88
CA GLU A 308 -1.78 -10.48 18.95
C GLU A 308 -1.18 -9.13 18.48
N GLN A 309 0.03 -8.81 18.95
CA GLN A 309 0.76 -7.58 18.73
C GLN A 309 1.19 -7.34 17.27
N GLU A 310 1.15 -8.35 16.38
CA GLU A 310 1.34 -8.12 14.94
C GLU A 310 0.17 -7.34 14.31
N GLU A 311 -1.07 -7.53 14.82
CA GLU A 311 -2.20 -6.67 14.44
C GLU A 311 -2.07 -5.30 15.11
N ASP A 312 -1.67 -5.24 16.38
CA ASP A 312 -1.51 -3.97 17.10
C ASP A 312 -0.39 -3.10 16.55
N ASP A 313 0.74 -3.67 16.12
CA ASP A 313 1.85 -2.93 15.48
C ASP A 313 1.41 -2.34 14.13
N TYR A 314 0.51 -3.03 13.41
CA TYR A 314 -0.10 -2.52 12.18
C TYR A 314 -1.05 -1.34 12.49
N TYR A 315 -1.89 -1.46 13.51
CA TYR A 315 -2.72 -0.36 13.98
C TYR A 315 -1.89 0.79 14.56
N ALA A 316 -0.76 0.50 15.20
CA ALA A 316 0.18 1.48 15.73
C ALA A 316 0.92 2.21 14.60
N GLU A 317 1.28 1.54 13.49
CA GLU A 317 1.84 2.20 12.30
C GLU A 317 0.79 3.10 11.63
N GLN A 318 -0.46 2.63 11.55
CA GLN A 318 -1.57 3.45 11.05
C GLN A 318 -1.81 4.67 11.96
N GLN A 319 -1.75 4.49 13.27
CA GLN A 319 -1.83 5.57 14.26
C GLN A 319 -0.60 6.47 14.23
N ALA A 320 0.61 5.97 14.02
CA ALA A 320 1.85 6.74 13.95
C ALA A 320 1.91 7.57 12.65
N GLN A 321 1.38 7.04 11.54
CA GLN A 321 1.15 7.82 10.33
C GLN A 321 0.05 8.85 10.54
N ALA A 322 -1.07 8.51 11.17
CA ALA A 322 -2.11 9.47 11.55
C ALA A 322 -1.58 10.55 12.52
N GLN A 323 -0.64 10.19 13.41
CA GLN A 323 0.02 11.11 14.34
C GLN A 323 1.05 11.99 13.61
N SER A 324 1.87 11.44 12.72
CA SER A 324 2.81 12.21 11.89
C SER A 324 2.06 13.18 10.97
N PHE A 325 0.93 12.72 10.42
CA PHE A 325 -0.04 13.51 9.68
C PHE A 325 -0.65 14.61 10.56
N SER A 326 -1.03 14.29 11.80
CA SER A 326 -1.50 15.28 12.79
C SER A 326 -0.41 16.29 13.15
N GLN A 327 0.85 15.89 13.27
CA GLN A 327 1.98 16.79 13.55
C GLN A 327 2.29 17.72 12.37
N GLY A 328 2.13 17.23 11.14
CA GLY A 328 2.18 18.07 9.94
C GLY A 328 1.08 19.15 9.96
N LEU A 329 -0.16 18.75 10.27
CA LEU A 329 -1.28 19.68 10.46
C LEU A 329 -1.00 20.71 11.56
N ARG A 330 -0.43 20.30 12.70
CA ARG A 330 -0.06 21.20 13.82
C ARG A 330 0.83 22.36 13.37
N LYS A 331 1.85 22.09 12.54
CA LYS A 331 2.75 23.13 12.00
C LYS A 331 2.04 24.05 10.99
N GLY A 332 1.07 23.54 10.25
CA GLY A 332 0.29 24.30 9.28
C GLY A 332 -0.71 25.28 9.92
N PHE A 333 -1.43 24.85 10.96
CA PHE A 333 -2.47 25.66 11.62
C PHE A 333 -1.92 26.78 12.51
N THR A 334 -0.75 26.58 13.11
CA THR A 334 -0.13 27.58 14.00
C THR A 334 0.55 28.72 13.25
N ASN A 335 0.99 28.50 12.00
CA ASN A 335 1.72 29.49 11.21
C ASN A 335 0.85 30.42 10.34
N ALA A 336 -0.46 30.17 10.21
CA ALA A 336 -1.30 30.88 9.25
C ALA A 336 -1.64 32.35 9.61
N ASN A 337 -1.38 32.82 10.84
CA ASN A 337 -1.73 34.17 11.30
C ASN A 337 -0.53 35.07 11.71
N GLY A 338 0.71 34.68 11.42
CA GLY A 338 1.92 35.43 11.78
C GLY A 338 2.26 36.56 10.80
N GLY A 339 1.47 37.63 10.77
CA GLY A 339 1.83 38.89 10.12
C GLY A 339 3.08 39.53 10.75
N ALA A 340 4.01 39.95 9.90
CA ALA A 340 5.32 40.48 10.24
C ALA A 340 5.30 41.64 11.26
N MET A 341 5.92 41.41 12.42
CA MET A 341 6.48 42.46 13.27
C MET A 341 7.84 41.97 13.75
N GLY A 342 8.90 42.51 13.14
CA GLY A 342 10.27 42.27 13.54
C GLY A 342 10.59 42.95 14.88
N GLY A 343 11.17 42.19 15.79
CA GLY A 343 11.77 42.69 17.02
C GLY A 343 12.99 41.84 17.38
N PRO A 344 14.13 42.45 17.77
CA PRO A 344 15.36 41.72 18.05
C PRO A 344 15.37 41.25 19.50
N MET A 345 15.61 39.96 19.73
CA MET A 345 15.93 39.43 21.06
C MET A 345 17.11 38.48 20.96
N GLY A 346 18.25 38.93 21.50
CA GLY A 346 19.31 38.06 21.96
C GLY A 346 19.05 37.65 23.41
N GLY A 347 19.68 36.56 23.84
CA GLY A 347 19.90 36.32 25.27
C GLY A 347 19.65 34.89 25.75
N ALA A 348 20.77 34.21 25.98
CA ALA A 348 21.06 33.30 27.10
C ALA A 348 20.31 31.96 27.24
N MET A 349 21.10 30.88 27.07
CA MET A 349 20.82 29.52 27.48
C MET A 349 20.81 29.37 29.01
N GLY A 350 19.81 28.64 29.52
CA GLY A 350 19.80 28.05 30.86
C GLY A 350 19.15 26.68 30.79
N GLY A 351 19.89 25.64 31.16
CA GLY A 351 19.45 24.24 31.07
C GLY A 351 18.40 23.88 32.12
N GLN A 352 17.51 22.94 31.76
CA GLN A 352 16.69 22.25 32.73
C GLN A 352 16.36 20.81 32.29
N GLN A 353 16.22 19.98 33.31
CA GLN A 353 16.24 18.52 33.30
C GLN A 353 14.93 17.91 32.81
N GLY A 354 15.06 16.68 32.28
CA GLY A 354 14.00 15.86 31.72
C GLY A 354 12.75 15.69 32.59
N HIS A 355 11.69 16.36 32.17
CA HIS A 355 10.30 15.91 32.27
C HIS A 355 9.76 15.83 30.85
N GLY A 356 8.93 14.80 30.57
CA GLY A 356 8.48 14.43 29.22
C GLY A 356 8.15 15.65 28.35
N ALA A 357 8.75 15.70 27.17
CA ALA A 357 8.69 16.84 26.26
C ALA A 357 7.22 17.20 25.95
N PHE A 358 6.67 18.15 26.70
CA PHE A 358 5.48 18.88 26.30
C PHE A 358 5.86 19.71 25.08
N ASP A 359 5.17 19.49 23.98
CA ASP A 359 5.33 20.26 22.75
C ASP A 359 5.10 21.76 23.05
N PRO A 360 6.10 22.64 22.84
CA PRO A 360 6.00 24.08 23.15
C PRO A 360 4.81 24.76 22.47
N ALA A 361 4.28 24.17 21.39
CA ALA A 361 3.08 24.66 20.71
C ALA A 361 1.82 24.66 21.61
N PHE A 362 1.85 23.99 22.77
CA PHE A 362 0.72 23.90 23.69
C PHE A 362 0.89 24.69 25.00
N GLU A 363 2.01 25.39 25.16
CA GLU A 363 2.22 26.34 26.24
C GLU A 363 1.17 27.47 26.12
N GLY A 364 0.22 27.52 27.06
CA GLY A 364 -0.86 28.51 27.06
C GLY A 364 -2.21 28.02 26.54
N THR A 365 -2.36 26.73 26.21
CA THR A 365 -3.69 26.15 25.96
C THR A 365 -4.51 26.03 27.24
N LYS A 366 -5.84 26.17 27.12
CA LYS A 366 -6.76 26.09 28.26
C LYS A 366 -7.72 24.91 28.09
N PRO A 367 -8.05 24.18 29.17
CA PRO A 367 -9.13 23.21 29.12
C PRO A 367 -10.44 23.91 28.74
N PHE A 368 -11.21 23.29 27.86
CA PHE A 368 -12.45 23.82 27.30
C PHE A 368 -13.52 22.74 27.28
N GLU A 369 -14.61 22.93 28.02
CA GLU A 369 -15.69 21.96 28.07
C GLU A 369 -16.71 22.21 26.96
N TYR A 370 -16.99 21.20 26.14
CA TYR A 370 -18.02 21.26 25.11
C TYR A 370 -18.78 19.94 25.06
N LYS A 371 -20.12 20.00 25.14
CA LYS A 371 -21.00 18.81 25.17
C LYS A 371 -20.58 17.76 26.21
N GLY A 372 -20.12 18.20 27.38
CA GLY A 372 -19.70 17.33 28.49
C GLY A 372 -18.35 16.62 28.28
N LYS A 373 -17.58 16.98 27.25
CA LYS A 373 -16.20 16.52 27.04
C LYS A 373 -15.23 17.68 27.23
N ILE A 374 -14.06 17.39 27.79
CA ILE A 374 -12.99 18.38 28.01
C ILE A 374 -12.00 18.31 26.85
N TYR A 375 -11.91 19.41 26.11
CA TYR A 375 -10.98 19.64 25.03
C TYR A 375 -9.84 20.55 25.48
N THR A 376 -8.78 20.64 24.67
CA THR A 376 -7.71 21.62 24.84
C THR A 376 -7.86 22.70 23.78
N MET A 377 -8.06 23.96 24.18
CA MET A 377 -8.24 25.08 23.26
C MET A 377 -6.93 25.85 23.08
N ALA A 378 -6.48 26.00 21.84
CA ALA A 378 -5.35 26.84 21.47
C ALA A 378 -5.74 28.34 21.42
N PRO A 379 -4.76 29.27 21.50
CA PRO A 379 -5.03 30.70 21.45
C PRO A 379 -5.77 31.19 20.20
N ASN A 380 -5.66 30.45 19.09
CA ASN A 380 -6.37 30.72 17.84
C ASN A 380 -7.81 30.15 17.81
N GLY A 381 -8.29 29.57 18.91
CA GLY A 381 -9.63 29.00 19.03
C GLY A 381 -9.76 27.56 18.52
N VAL A 382 -8.70 26.94 18.00
CA VAL A 382 -8.75 25.52 17.59
C VAL A 382 -8.87 24.62 18.82
N LEU A 383 -9.86 23.73 18.82
CA LEU A 383 -10.04 22.70 19.84
C LEU A 383 -9.31 21.41 19.45
N PHE A 384 -8.64 20.80 20.41
CA PHE A 384 -7.95 19.53 20.27
C PHE A 384 -8.51 18.50 21.26
N ASP A 385 -8.71 17.26 20.81
CA ASP A 385 -9.16 16.14 21.65
C ASP A 385 -7.96 15.42 22.31
N PRO A 386 -7.80 15.50 23.64
CA PRO A 386 -6.73 14.79 24.35
C PRO A 386 -7.01 13.27 24.44
N PRO A 387 -5.97 12.41 24.56
CA PRO A 387 -4.55 12.73 24.69
C PRO A 387 -3.83 12.95 23.34
N ASN A 388 -4.44 12.50 22.24
CA ASN A 388 -3.80 12.45 20.92
C ASN A 388 -3.71 13.81 20.23
N GLN A 389 -4.39 14.83 20.78
CA GLN A 389 -4.46 16.19 20.27
C GLN A 389 -4.92 16.22 18.82
N VAL A 390 -6.02 15.52 18.53
CA VAL A 390 -6.64 15.53 17.21
C VAL A 390 -7.43 16.83 17.05
N PRO A 391 -7.20 17.64 16.00
CA PRO A 391 -7.95 18.86 15.79
C PRO A 391 -9.44 18.57 15.54
N MET A 392 -10.30 19.20 16.34
CA MET A 392 -11.76 19.03 16.31
C MET A 392 -12.48 20.09 15.47
N GLY A 393 -11.84 21.25 15.27
CA GLY A 393 -12.42 22.42 14.61
C GLY A 393 -12.02 23.71 15.32
N ILE A 394 -12.54 24.85 14.88
CA ILE A 394 -12.38 26.16 15.53
C ILE A 394 -13.64 26.45 16.35
N TRP A 395 -13.50 26.82 17.61
CA TRP A 395 -14.62 27.25 18.42
C TRP A 395 -15.11 28.62 17.97
N ASN A 396 -16.39 28.69 17.58
CA ASN A 396 -17.06 29.94 17.24
C ASN A 396 -17.87 30.43 18.46
N PRO A 397 -17.44 31.53 19.12
CA PRO A 397 -18.10 32.02 20.32
C PRO A 397 -19.50 32.59 20.06
N ASP A 398 -19.78 33.04 18.84
CA ASP A 398 -21.06 33.66 18.49
C ASP A 398 -22.14 32.59 18.28
N THR A 399 -21.78 31.51 17.57
CA THR A 399 -22.70 30.40 17.29
C THR A 399 -22.71 29.34 18.39
N GLN A 400 -21.75 29.38 19.31
CA GLN A 400 -21.51 28.36 20.35
C GLN A 400 -21.38 26.95 19.72
N ARG A 401 -20.73 26.88 18.56
CA ARG A 401 -20.51 25.66 17.79
C ARG A 401 -19.05 25.56 17.35
N LEU A 402 -18.67 24.35 17.00
CA LEU A 402 -17.41 24.09 16.31
C LEU A 402 -17.62 24.36 14.82
N ASP A 403 -16.76 25.20 14.25
CA ASP A 403 -16.64 25.42 12.82
C ASP A 403 -15.48 24.58 12.25
N PRO A 404 -15.48 24.24 10.95
CA PRO A 404 -14.37 23.53 10.32
C PRO A 404 -13.07 24.34 10.41
N ALA A 405 -11.97 23.68 10.82
CA ALA A 405 -10.65 24.29 10.86
C ALA A 405 -9.91 24.02 9.54
N ALA A 406 -9.65 25.06 8.73
CA ALA A 406 -8.87 24.93 7.49
C ALA A 406 -7.38 25.27 7.69
N GLY A 407 -6.47 24.43 7.19
CA GLY A 407 -5.02 24.60 7.35
C GLY A 407 -4.23 23.89 6.25
N MET A 408 -3.00 24.31 5.98
CA MET A 408 -2.15 23.67 4.97
C MET A 408 -1.41 22.47 5.58
N MET A 409 -1.38 21.34 4.87
CA MET A 409 -0.55 20.20 5.27
C MET A 409 0.80 20.23 4.57
N PRO A 410 1.92 20.00 5.28
CA PRO A 410 3.22 19.79 4.65
C PRO A 410 3.15 18.66 3.62
N GLY A 411 3.60 18.92 2.40
CA GLY A 411 3.58 17.94 1.31
C GLY A 411 2.24 17.76 0.59
N CYS A 412 1.15 18.39 1.06
CA CYS A 412 -0.11 18.43 0.33
C CYS A 412 -0.30 19.79 -0.35
N PRO A 413 -0.53 19.86 -1.67
CA PRO A 413 -0.78 21.12 -2.35
C PRO A 413 -2.18 21.69 -2.06
N TYR A 414 -3.03 20.93 -1.38
CA TYR A 414 -4.42 21.30 -1.09
C TYR A 414 -4.60 21.58 0.42
N PRO A 415 -5.48 22.52 0.80
CA PRO A 415 -5.83 22.73 2.20
C PRO A 415 -6.47 21.48 2.79
N ALA A 416 -6.20 21.21 4.06
CA ALA A 416 -6.91 20.25 4.87
C ALA A 416 -7.95 20.95 5.74
N ILE A 417 -9.09 20.30 5.93
CA ILE A 417 -10.17 20.74 6.82
C ILE A 417 -10.32 19.71 7.93
N SER A 418 -10.07 20.12 9.17
CA SER A 418 -10.32 19.30 10.35
C SER A 418 -11.66 19.65 10.98
N TYR A 419 -12.54 18.67 11.12
CA TYR A 419 -13.87 18.83 11.71
C TYR A 419 -14.30 17.55 12.43
N LEU A 420 -14.73 17.70 13.68
CA LEU A 420 -15.18 16.62 14.56
C LEU A 420 -14.19 15.43 14.64
N GLY A 421 -12.89 15.75 14.67
CA GLY A 421 -11.82 14.76 14.83
C GLY A 421 -11.44 14.02 13.54
N ARG A 422 -12.04 14.40 12.40
CA ARG A 422 -11.65 13.91 11.07
C ARG A 422 -10.98 15.01 10.28
N THR A 423 -10.06 14.63 9.40
CA THR A 423 -9.39 15.56 8.49
C THR A 423 -9.72 15.19 7.06
N TYR A 424 -10.12 16.18 6.28
CA TYR A 424 -10.50 16.06 4.89
C TYR A 424 -9.56 16.91 4.03
N ILE A 425 -9.28 16.50 2.80
CA ILE A 425 -8.54 17.31 1.82
C ILE A 425 -9.54 18.11 0.99
N LEU A 426 -9.41 19.44 0.98
CA LEU A 426 -10.24 20.34 0.19
C LEU A 426 -9.69 20.45 -1.24
N LEU A 427 -10.37 19.81 -2.18
CA LEU A 427 -10.04 19.89 -3.60
C LEU A 427 -10.38 21.28 -4.18
N PRO A 428 -9.80 21.66 -5.34
CA PRO A 428 -10.04 22.97 -5.96
C PRO A 428 -11.50 23.28 -6.31
N ASP A 429 -12.30 22.23 -6.51
CA ASP A 429 -13.74 22.30 -6.81
C ASP A 429 -14.62 22.28 -5.56
N GLN A 430 -14.03 22.57 -4.40
CA GLN A 430 -14.70 22.61 -3.09
C GLN A 430 -15.18 21.25 -2.58
N ARG A 431 -14.82 20.14 -3.23
CA ARG A 431 -15.11 18.80 -2.72
C ARG A 431 -14.14 18.39 -1.62
N LEU A 432 -14.61 17.56 -0.71
CA LEU A 432 -13.85 17.01 0.40
C LEU A 432 -13.50 15.57 0.12
N LEU A 433 -12.21 15.28 0.07
CA LEU A 433 -11.65 13.94 -0.06
C LEU A 433 -11.23 13.44 1.33
N ASP A 434 -11.70 12.27 1.73
CA ASP A 434 -11.18 11.61 2.93
C ASP A 434 -9.83 10.94 2.60
N PRO A 435 -8.72 11.35 3.23
CA PRO A 435 -7.39 10.82 2.91
C PRO A 435 -7.20 9.35 3.28
N GLU A 436 -8.03 8.78 4.17
CA GLU A 436 -7.91 7.38 4.56
C GLU A 436 -8.63 6.45 3.57
N THR A 437 -9.78 6.90 3.06
CA THR A 437 -10.64 6.10 2.15
C THR A 437 -10.46 6.47 0.69
N GLU A 438 -9.85 7.62 0.41
CA GLU A 438 -9.73 8.22 -0.93
C GLU A 438 -11.09 8.48 -1.61
N GLU A 439 -12.18 8.59 -0.82
CA GLU A 439 -13.52 8.89 -1.32
C GLU A 439 -13.90 10.37 -1.16
N ILE A 440 -14.72 10.88 -2.09
CA ILE A 440 -15.37 12.17 -1.93
C ILE A 440 -16.52 12.01 -0.93
N VAL A 441 -16.39 12.72 0.20
CA VAL A 441 -17.30 12.62 1.34
C VAL A 441 -18.17 13.86 1.52
N GLY A 442 -17.98 14.92 0.74
CA GLY A 442 -18.76 16.14 0.88
C GLY A 442 -18.28 17.30 0.02
N THR A 443 -18.86 18.46 0.28
CA THR A 443 -18.42 19.77 -0.22
C THR A 443 -18.22 20.74 0.94
N PHE A 444 -17.41 21.76 0.73
CA PHE A 444 -17.14 22.81 1.70
C PHE A 444 -17.32 24.18 1.07
N ASN A 445 -18.33 24.91 1.55
CA ASN A 445 -18.62 26.25 1.08
C ASN A 445 -17.69 27.25 1.77
N ARG A 446 -16.72 27.78 1.00
CA ARG A 446 -15.74 28.75 1.52
C ARG A 446 -16.36 30.06 1.98
N ASP A 447 -17.48 30.46 1.41
CA ASP A 447 -18.11 31.76 1.69
C ASP A 447 -18.88 31.70 3.02
N THR A 448 -19.49 30.57 3.34
CA THR A 448 -20.26 30.36 4.58
C THR A 448 -19.48 29.64 5.67
N ASN A 449 -18.30 29.10 5.35
CA ASN A 449 -17.54 28.18 6.19
C ASN A 449 -18.33 26.94 6.61
N GLU A 450 -19.35 26.56 5.82
CA GLU A 450 -20.20 25.41 6.08
C GLU A 450 -19.70 24.19 5.32
N MET A 451 -19.73 23.05 6.00
CA MET A 451 -19.35 21.78 5.44
C MET A 451 -20.57 20.90 5.24
N ASP A 452 -20.84 20.53 3.99
CA ASP A 452 -21.89 19.59 3.62
C ASP A 452 -21.28 18.21 3.36
N LEU A 453 -21.17 17.42 4.43
CA LEU A 453 -20.74 16.04 4.31
C LEU A 453 -21.88 15.22 3.74
N GLN A 454 -21.66 14.65 2.55
CA GLN A 454 -22.52 13.66 1.92
C GLN A 454 -22.57 12.39 2.78
N ASN A 455 -23.48 12.39 3.77
CA ASN A 455 -23.84 11.35 4.76
C ASN A 455 -23.09 11.36 6.10
N PRO A 456 -23.61 12.14 7.07
CA PRO A 456 -24.13 11.50 8.29
C PRO A 456 -25.60 11.83 8.60
N THR A 457 -26.15 12.91 8.03
CA THR A 457 -27.51 13.39 8.32
C THR A 457 -28.60 12.47 7.78
N LEU A 458 -28.45 11.91 6.59
CA LEU A 458 -29.47 11.01 6.04
C LEU A 458 -29.58 9.68 6.77
N LEU A 459 -28.45 9.11 7.21
CA LEU A 459 -28.45 7.93 8.06
C LEU A 459 -29.01 8.30 9.44
N GLN A 460 -28.61 9.42 10.04
CA GLN A 460 -29.16 9.87 11.33
C GLN A 460 -30.66 10.21 11.26
N GLU A 461 -31.17 10.78 10.18
CA GLU A 461 -32.59 11.07 9.96
C GLU A 461 -33.40 9.81 9.65
N ALA A 462 -32.82 8.88 8.87
CA ALA A 462 -33.38 7.55 8.64
C ALA A 462 -33.45 6.72 9.93
N LEU A 463 -32.48 6.90 10.83
CA LEU A 463 -32.38 6.23 12.12
C LEU A 463 -33.25 6.92 13.19
N ALA A 464 -33.28 8.25 13.25
CA ALA A 464 -34.11 9.03 14.19
C ALA A 464 -35.63 8.86 13.98
N ALA A 465 -36.01 8.11 12.95
CA ALA A 465 -37.37 7.76 12.59
C ALA A 465 -37.90 6.50 13.32
N GLN A 466 -37.53 6.24 14.58
CA GLN A 466 -38.07 5.09 15.33
C GLN A 466 -39.61 5.12 15.40
N ASP A 467 -40.19 6.33 15.44
CA ASP A 467 -41.65 6.55 15.44
C ASP A 467 -42.27 6.63 14.04
N LYS A 468 -41.46 6.69 12.97
CA LYS A 468 -42.01 6.78 11.61
C LYS A 468 -42.10 5.40 10.99
N LYS A 469 -43.22 5.16 10.29
CA LYS A 469 -43.42 3.90 9.59
C LYS A 469 -42.33 3.73 8.52
N PRO A 470 -41.92 2.50 8.19
CA PRO A 470 -40.93 2.24 7.13
C PRO A 470 -41.24 2.94 5.78
N GLN A 471 -42.51 3.24 5.50
CA GLN A 471 -42.95 3.99 4.32
C GLN A 471 -42.51 5.47 4.32
N ASP A 472 -42.44 6.11 5.49
CA ASP A 472 -42.03 7.52 5.62
C ASP A 472 -40.52 7.68 5.46
N LEU A 473 -39.76 6.63 5.79
CA LEU A 473 -38.34 6.55 5.47
C LEU A 473 -38.14 6.65 3.95
N LEU A 474 -38.88 5.87 3.17
CA LEU A 474 -38.71 5.86 1.71
C LEU A 474 -38.97 7.25 1.11
N LYS A 475 -40.01 7.96 1.56
CA LYS A 475 -40.28 9.35 1.13
C LYS A 475 -39.13 10.30 1.47
N THR A 476 -38.55 10.14 2.66
CA THR A 476 -37.40 10.95 3.11
C THR A 476 -36.16 10.65 2.28
N VAL A 477 -35.92 9.37 1.98
CA VAL A 477 -34.81 8.92 1.12
C VAL A 477 -35.01 9.41 -0.31
N GLU A 478 -36.23 9.38 -0.85
CA GLU A 478 -36.52 9.90 -2.19
C GLU A 478 -36.31 11.42 -2.28
N ALA A 479 -36.65 12.17 -1.23
CA ALA A 479 -36.47 13.62 -1.18
C ALA A 479 -34.99 14.05 -1.09
N ASN A 480 -34.14 13.26 -0.43
CA ASN A 480 -32.77 13.67 -0.10
C ASN A 480 -31.67 12.85 -0.79
N ALA A 481 -31.98 11.64 -1.26
CA ALA A 481 -31.07 10.75 -1.96
C ALA A 481 -31.75 10.22 -3.24
N PRO A 482 -31.98 11.06 -4.26
CA PRO A 482 -32.69 10.63 -5.46
C PRO A 482 -31.88 9.65 -6.33
N GLY A 483 -30.54 9.68 -6.24
CA GLY A 483 -29.64 8.87 -7.05
C GLY A 483 -29.41 7.44 -6.55
N TYR A 484 -29.01 6.56 -7.46
CA TYR A 484 -28.76 5.14 -7.17
C TYR A 484 -27.62 4.96 -6.17
N THR A 485 -26.51 5.67 -6.39
CA THR A 485 -25.28 5.54 -5.60
C THR A 485 -25.52 5.96 -4.15
N GLU A 486 -26.26 7.04 -3.94
CA GLU A 486 -26.60 7.58 -2.63
C GLU A 486 -27.51 6.61 -1.87
N LYS A 487 -28.56 6.09 -2.51
CA LYS A 487 -29.45 5.07 -1.90
C LYS A 487 -28.71 3.78 -1.58
N LYS A 488 -27.77 3.36 -2.43
CA LYS A 488 -26.94 2.17 -2.23
C LYS A 488 -25.99 2.36 -1.03
N ARG A 489 -25.34 3.51 -0.93
CA ARG A 489 -24.48 3.86 0.22
C ARG A 489 -25.27 3.92 1.53
N LEU A 490 -26.46 4.53 1.51
CA LEU A 490 -27.37 4.53 2.67
C LEU A 490 -27.77 3.11 3.08
N LEU A 491 -28.13 2.27 2.11
CA LEU A 491 -28.50 0.87 2.35
C LEU A 491 -27.39 0.07 3.02
N ASP A 492 -26.15 0.24 2.54
CA ASP A 492 -25.01 -0.47 3.10
C ASP A 492 -24.69 0.03 4.53
N GLY A 493 -24.78 1.34 4.78
CA GLY A 493 -24.68 1.92 6.12
C GLY A 493 -25.76 1.42 7.10
N MET A 494 -27.01 1.28 6.64
CA MET A 494 -28.10 0.74 7.47
C MET A 494 -27.86 -0.74 7.82
N LYS A 495 -27.32 -1.55 6.90
CA LYS A 495 -26.99 -2.96 7.16
C LYS A 495 -25.91 -3.12 8.23
N ASP A 496 -24.87 -2.29 8.19
CA ASP A 496 -23.83 -2.34 9.21
C ASP A 496 -24.33 -1.83 10.57
N PHE A 497 -25.22 -0.84 10.57
CA PHE A 497 -25.89 -0.39 11.79
C PHE A 497 -26.79 -1.47 12.40
N LEU A 498 -27.57 -2.19 11.58
CA LEU A 498 -28.40 -3.32 12.02
C LEU A 498 -27.58 -4.38 12.76
N LYS A 499 -26.40 -4.76 12.25
CA LYS A 499 -25.51 -5.74 12.91
C LYS A 499 -25.11 -5.29 14.32
N LYS A 500 -24.82 -3.99 14.51
CA LYS A 500 -24.46 -3.43 15.82
C LYS A 500 -25.64 -3.50 16.79
N VAL A 501 -26.84 -3.15 16.33
CA VAL A 501 -28.06 -3.22 17.15
C VAL A 501 -28.38 -4.67 17.52
N GLN A 502 -28.31 -5.61 16.58
CA GLN A 502 -28.54 -7.03 16.83
C GLN A 502 -27.53 -7.62 17.82
N ALA A 503 -26.25 -7.26 17.71
CA ALA A 503 -25.23 -7.68 18.67
C ALA A 503 -25.51 -7.16 20.08
N ALA A 504 -25.96 -5.91 20.21
CA ALA A 504 -26.37 -5.34 21.49
C ALA A 504 -27.63 -6.06 22.04
N GLU A 505 -28.65 -6.29 21.21
CA GLU A 505 -29.87 -7.05 21.56
C GLU A 505 -29.56 -8.47 22.05
N GLU A 506 -28.67 -9.18 21.36
CA GLU A 506 -28.20 -10.52 21.74
C GLU A 506 -27.45 -10.49 23.08
N LYS A 507 -26.58 -9.51 23.29
CA LYS A 507 -25.88 -9.32 24.56
C LYS A 507 -26.87 -9.06 25.70
N LEU A 508 -27.89 -8.23 25.48
CA LEU A 508 -28.95 -7.99 26.47
C LEU A 508 -29.77 -9.26 26.75
N TYR A 509 -30.09 -10.04 25.72
CA TYR A 509 -30.77 -11.33 25.88
C TYR A 509 -29.94 -12.29 26.74
N MET A 510 -28.64 -12.42 26.47
CA MET A 510 -27.72 -13.24 27.24
C MET A 510 -27.60 -12.78 28.70
N VAL A 511 -27.55 -11.47 28.94
CA VAL A 511 -27.56 -10.89 30.30
C VAL A 511 -28.84 -11.25 31.05
N LYS A 512 -30.00 -11.19 30.39
CA LYS A 512 -31.30 -11.55 30.98
C LYS A 512 -31.43 -13.07 31.23
N ALA A 513 -30.95 -13.90 30.30
CA ALA A 513 -31.09 -15.35 30.36
C ALA A 513 -30.19 -16.00 31.42
N VAL A 514 -28.95 -15.53 31.56
CA VAL A 514 -27.95 -16.15 32.45
C VAL A 514 -28.01 -15.59 33.88
N GLY A 515 -28.72 -14.48 34.10
CA GLY A 515 -28.95 -13.88 35.43
C GLY A 515 -27.72 -13.31 36.15
N LYS A 516 -26.50 -13.66 35.72
CA LYS A 516 -25.21 -13.18 36.24
C LYS A 516 -24.11 -13.25 35.17
N VAL A 517 -24.27 -12.54 34.05
CA VAL A 517 -23.12 -12.35 33.13
C VAL A 517 -22.15 -11.37 33.79
N LYS A 518 -20.90 -11.80 33.97
CA LYS A 518 -19.82 -11.03 34.59
C LYS A 518 -19.25 -10.04 33.57
N GLY A 519 -20.07 -9.09 33.15
CA GLY A 519 -19.73 -8.01 32.23
C GLY A 519 -20.81 -6.95 32.32
N LYS A 520 -20.45 -5.74 32.74
CA LYS A 520 -21.39 -4.61 32.66
C LYS A 520 -21.62 -4.35 31.17
N MET A 521 -22.87 -4.37 30.75
CA MET A 521 -23.26 -3.87 29.43
C MET A 521 -22.87 -2.40 29.36
N GLU A 522 -22.29 -1.97 28.24
CA GLU A 522 -21.79 -0.60 28.10
C GLU A 522 -22.97 0.36 27.98
N THR A 523 -22.82 1.59 28.48
CA THR A 523 -23.88 2.60 28.43
C THR A 523 -24.36 2.86 27.00
N GLU A 524 -23.42 2.84 26.03
CA GLU A 524 -23.71 3.05 24.61
C GLU A 524 -24.56 1.91 24.00
N GLU A 525 -24.28 0.65 24.35
CA GLU A 525 -25.09 -0.49 23.92
C GLU A 525 -26.52 -0.40 24.48
N HIS A 526 -26.66 0.09 25.71
CA HIS A 526 -27.95 0.25 26.35
C HIS A 526 -28.78 1.34 25.67
N GLU A 527 -28.14 2.45 25.30
CA GLU A 527 -28.77 3.49 24.50
C GLU A 527 -29.17 3.01 23.11
N LEU A 528 -28.34 2.19 22.46
CA LEU A 528 -28.64 1.62 21.13
C LEU A 528 -29.94 0.80 21.17
N ILE A 529 -30.09 -0.10 22.14
CA ILE A 529 -31.29 -0.94 22.24
C ILE A 529 -32.53 -0.13 22.64
N ASN A 530 -32.36 0.89 23.48
CA ASN A 530 -33.49 1.76 23.86
C ASN A 530 -33.98 2.61 22.67
N LYS A 531 -33.06 3.04 21.79
CA LYS A 531 -33.36 3.91 20.65
C LYS A 531 -33.66 3.18 19.34
N TYR A 532 -33.32 1.90 19.23
CA TYR A 532 -33.46 1.15 17.99
C TYR A 532 -33.89 -0.29 18.25
N HIS A 533 -34.77 -0.80 17.39
CA HIS A 533 -35.18 -2.20 17.41
C HIS A 533 -34.73 -2.86 16.11
N GLY A 534 -34.05 -4.01 16.21
CA GLY A 534 -33.49 -4.73 15.07
C GLY A 534 -34.53 -5.06 13.99
N GLN A 535 -35.76 -5.42 14.37
CA GLN A 535 -36.83 -5.74 13.43
C GLN A 535 -37.26 -4.54 12.58
N ASP A 536 -37.44 -3.36 13.19
CA ASP A 536 -37.85 -2.14 12.47
C ASP A 536 -36.75 -1.71 11.47
N LEU A 537 -35.48 -1.80 11.87
CA LEU A 537 -34.36 -1.57 10.97
C LEU A 537 -34.34 -2.56 9.79
N GLN A 538 -34.66 -3.83 10.05
CA GLN A 538 -34.71 -4.87 9.02
C GLN A 538 -35.81 -4.60 8.00
N ASP A 539 -37.01 -4.20 8.45
CA ASP A 539 -38.13 -3.82 7.58
C ASP A 539 -37.79 -2.60 6.71
N LYS A 540 -37.14 -1.60 7.31
CA LYS A 540 -36.63 -0.40 6.61
C LYS A 540 -35.57 -0.76 5.56
N ILE A 541 -34.62 -1.62 5.89
CA ILE A 541 -33.60 -2.13 4.97
C ILE A 541 -34.23 -2.88 3.80
N GLN A 542 -35.28 -3.68 4.06
CA GLN A 542 -35.97 -4.44 3.03
C GLN A 542 -36.68 -3.52 2.02
N LEU A 543 -37.35 -2.48 2.49
CA LEU A 543 -37.96 -1.46 1.61
C LEU A 543 -36.92 -0.72 0.78
N LEU A 544 -35.82 -0.27 1.41
CA LEU A 544 -34.75 0.44 0.71
C LEU A 544 -34.05 -0.47 -0.31
N THR A 545 -33.87 -1.75 0.00
CA THR A 545 -33.34 -2.76 -0.93
C THR A 545 -34.24 -2.89 -2.16
N GLY A 546 -35.56 -2.95 -1.97
CA GLY A 546 -36.52 -2.96 -3.08
C GLY A 546 -36.41 -1.72 -3.96
N ALA A 547 -36.32 -0.53 -3.36
CA ALA A 547 -36.17 0.73 -4.09
C ALA A 547 -34.85 0.83 -4.87
N VAL A 548 -33.75 0.30 -4.33
CA VAL A 548 -32.46 0.23 -5.05
C VAL A 548 -32.52 -0.77 -6.21
N GLN A 549 -33.19 -1.91 -6.02
CA GLN A 549 -33.33 -2.93 -7.06
C GLN A 549 -34.19 -2.46 -8.24
N THR A 550 -35.27 -1.71 -8.00
CA THR A 550 -36.12 -1.17 -9.07
C THR A 550 -35.41 -0.11 -9.91
N MET A 551 -34.36 0.53 -9.40
CA MET A 551 -33.51 1.47 -10.15
C MET A 551 -32.45 0.74 -11.01
N SER A 552 -32.20 -0.54 -10.77
CA SER A 552 -31.13 -1.32 -11.42
C SER A 552 -31.36 -1.79 -12.88
N PRO A 553 -32.57 -1.80 -13.49
CA PRO A 553 -32.73 -2.47 -14.79
C PRO A 553 -32.28 -1.65 -16.01
N HIS A 554 -31.92 -0.37 -15.88
CA HIS A 554 -31.51 0.46 -17.05
C HIS A 554 -30.08 1.02 -17.00
N CYS A 555 -29.36 0.91 -15.88
CA CYS A 555 -27.97 1.35 -15.79
C CYS A 555 -26.95 0.32 -16.35
N ARG A 556 -27.40 -0.83 -16.88
CA ARG A 556 -26.53 -1.82 -17.54
C ARG A 556 -26.49 -1.74 -19.08
N GLY A 557 -27.24 -0.82 -19.72
CA GLY A 557 -27.47 -0.94 -21.17
C GLY A 557 -27.51 0.34 -22.01
N ALA A 558 -27.22 1.52 -21.47
CA ALA A 558 -27.30 2.76 -22.27
C ALA A 558 -26.04 3.63 -22.09
N ALA A 559 -24.98 3.28 -22.83
CA ALA A 559 -24.12 4.31 -23.40
C ALA A 559 -24.95 5.03 -24.48
N GLY A 560 -25.71 6.04 -24.08
CA GLY A 560 -26.50 6.88 -24.98
C GLY A 560 -25.61 7.90 -25.69
N PRO A 561 -25.66 8.01 -27.03
CA PRO A 561 -25.02 9.08 -27.77
C PRO A 561 -25.89 10.33 -27.63
N THR A 562 -25.38 11.39 -27.01
CA THR A 562 -26.05 12.70 -27.04
C THR A 562 -25.06 13.77 -27.46
N GLY A 563 -25.25 14.26 -28.68
CA GLY A 563 -24.39 15.30 -29.24
C GLY A 563 -24.77 15.80 -30.63
N ALA A 564 -26.03 15.77 -31.06
CA ALA A 564 -26.52 16.60 -32.17
C ALA A 564 -28.04 16.48 -32.34
N ALA A 565 -28.80 17.49 -31.90
CA ALA A 565 -30.03 17.96 -32.55
C ALA A 565 -30.78 18.97 -31.66
N ARG A 566 -30.38 20.24 -31.70
CA ARG A 566 -31.28 21.38 -31.46
C ARG A 566 -30.77 22.58 -32.26
N ARG A 567 -31.30 22.75 -33.47
CA ARG A 567 -31.66 24.03 -34.09
C ARG A 567 -32.12 23.78 -35.53
N ALA A 568 -33.43 23.86 -35.73
CA ALA A 568 -34.04 24.10 -37.03
C ALA A 568 -35.27 24.99 -36.80
N ALA A 569 -35.09 26.29 -37.06
CA ALA A 569 -36.07 27.29 -37.49
C ALA A 569 -35.35 28.65 -37.43
N ASP A 570 -34.82 29.15 -38.54
CA ASP A 570 -35.52 30.11 -39.40
C ASP A 570 -34.59 30.73 -40.48
N CYS A 571 -35.20 31.16 -41.58
CA CYS A 571 -34.72 32.10 -42.61
C CYS A 571 -33.60 31.73 -43.62
N SER A 572 -34.06 31.25 -44.79
CA SER A 572 -33.86 31.83 -46.15
C SER A 572 -32.54 32.53 -46.53
N GLN A 573 -31.85 32.03 -47.57
CA GLN A 573 -31.75 32.61 -48.94
C GLN A 573 -30.54 32.05 -49.73
N GLY A 574 -30.79 31.68 -51.01
CA GLY A 574 -29.84 31.61 -52.15
C GLY A 574 -28.79 30.48 -52.13
N GLY A 575 -28.50 29.72 -53.19
CA GLY A 575 -28.85 29.74 -54.60
C GLY A 575 -27.68 29.14 -55.41
N ARG A 576 -28.00 28.39 -56.49
CA ARG A 576 -27.17 28.04 -57.68
C ARG A 576 -26.10 26.92 -57.50
N LYS A 577 -26.25 25.78 -58.20
CA LYS A 577 -25.77 25.42 -59.58
C LYS A 577 -24.26 25.06 -59.56
N ASP A 578 -23.68 24.05 -60.21
CA ASP A 578 -23.94 23.15 -61.36
C ASP A 578 -23.13 21.84 -61.08
N GLN A 579 -23.57 20.62 -61.37
CA GLN A 579 -23.70 19.91 -62.66
C GLN A 579 -22.38 19.32 -63.23
N ASP A 580 -22.47 18.02 -63.61
CA ASP A 580 -21.63 17.23 -64.54
C ASP A 580 -20.25 16.72 -64.04
N ARG A 581 -19.78 15.50 -64.31
CA ARG A 581 -19.97 14.63 -65.49
C ARG A 581 -19.33 13.22 -65.29
N ARG A 582 -20.06 12.20 -65.78
CA ARG A 582 -19.64 11.00 -66.57
C ARG A 582 -18.72 9.91 -65.95
N GLU A 583 -19.19 8.66 -65.88
CA GLU A 583 -19.06 7.55 -66.89
C GLU A 583 -17.59 7.12 -67.09
N GLY A 584 -17.16 5.86 -67.04
CA GLY A 584 -17.78 4.54 -67.02
C GLY A 584 -16.71 3.49 -67.46
N ARG A 585 -17.12 2.21 -67.51
CA ARG A 585 -16.46 1.01 -68.08
C ARG A 585 -15.51 0.18 -67.21
N ASP A 586 -16.06 -0.93 -66.73
CA ASP A 586 -15.80 -2.31 -67.20
C ASP A 586 -14.49 -2.60 -67.95
N HIS A 587 -13.66 -3.49 -67.40
CA HIS A 587 -13.30 -4.74 -68.10
C HIS A 587 -12.66 -5.83 -67.20
N VAL A 588 -13.30 -7.00 -67.31
CA VAL A 588 -12.91 -8.39 -67.07
C VAL A 588 -11.45 -8.75 -67.43
N SER A 589 -10.72 -9.45 -66.55
CA SER A 589 -10.14 -10.79 -66.84
C SER A 589 -9.10 -11.31 -65.84
N LYS A 590 -9.33 -12.58 -65.47
CA LYS A 590 -8.39 -13.72 -65.37
C LYS A 590 -7.42 -13.87 -64.20
N CYS A 591 -7.73 -14.94 -63.45
CA CYS A 591 -6.91 -16.13 -63.15
C CYS A 591 -5.47 -15.95 -62.66
N GLY A 592 -5.22 -16.48 -61.47
CA GLY A 592 -3.89 -16.74 -60.92
C GLY A 592 -3.99 -17.54 -59.63
N GLU A 593 -4.39 -18.81 -59.75
CA GLU A 593 -4.39 -19.83 -58.71
C GLU A 593 -2.94 -20.25 -58.41
N VAL A 594 -2.50 -20.20 -57.15
CA VAL A 594 -1.19 -20.69 -56.73
C VAL A 594 -1.40 -21.70 -55.59
N GLN A 595 -1.28 -22.97 -55.97
CA GLN A 595 -1.09 -24.11 -55.07
C GLN A 595 0.26 -24.00 -54.36
N ARG A 596 0.30 -24.33 -53.07
CA ARG A 596 1.55 -24.65 -52.35
C ARG A 596 1.41 -26.03 -51.75
N ASP A 597 2.25 -26.93 -52.26
CA ASP A 597 2.41 -28.31 -51.81
C ASP A 597 3.14 -28.39 -50.46
N HIS A 598 2.67 -29.31 -49.61
CA HIS A 598 3.38 -29.86 -48.47
C HIS A 598 4.25 -31.05 -48.91
N PRO A 599 5.46 -31.22 -48.35
CA PRO A 599 6.14 -32.52 -48.34
C PRO A 599 5.96 -33.25 -47.00
N PRO A 600 5.94 -34.61 -47.00
CA PRO A 600 5.89 -35.42 -45.79
C PRO A 600 7.30 -35.73 -45.26
N SER A 601 7.43 -35.82 -43.94
CA SER A 601 8.63 -36.35 -43.27
C SER A 601 8.36 -37.79 -42.83
N GLU A 602 9.03 -38.74 -43.47
CA GLU A 602 9.10 -40.15 -43.07
C GLU A 602 10.11 -40.39 -41.94
N GLU A 603 9.81 -41.47 -41.23
CA GLU A 603 10.57 -42.15 -40.19
C GLU A 603 12.01 -42.50 -40.58
N SER A 604 12.89 -42.53 -39.58
CA SER A 604 13.95 -43.55 -39.48
C SER A 604 14.45 -43.64 -38.04
N GLY A 605 14.24 -44.80 -37.43
CA GLY A 605 14.79 -45.16 -36.12
C GLY A 605 16.28 -45.55 -36.17
N ARG A 606 16.89 -45.60 -34.99
CA ARG A 606 18.07 -46.41 -34.60
C ARG A 606 18.26 -46.22 -33.09
N LEU A 607 17.98 -47.25 -32.30
CA LEU A 607 18.93 -48.25 -31.77
C LEU A 607 19.87 -47.70 -30.68
N LEU A 608 19.70 -48.29 -29.49
CA LEU A 608 20.55 -48.24 -28.29
C LEU A 608 22.02 -48.59 -28.62
N PRO A 609 22.97 -48.26 -27.70
CA PRO A 609 23.34 -49.30 -26.74
C PRO A 609 23.57 -48.80 -25.31
N ALA A 610 23.59 -49.79 -24.42
CA ALA A 610 23.90 -49.73 -23.00
C ALA A 610 25.40 -49.46 -22.71
N GLY A 611 25.64 -48.89 -21.52
CA GLY A 611 26.89 -48.97 -20.75
C GLY A 611 26.58 -48.46 -19.34
N SER A 612 26.44 -49.29 -18.30
CA SER A 612 27.46 -50.03 -17.55
C SER A 612 28.44 -49.14 -16.76
N GLY A 613 28.25 -49.10 -15.44
CA GLY A 613 29.30 -49.05 -14.42
C GLY A 613 29.81 -47.69 -13.95
N ALA A 614 29.61 -47.35 -12.67
CA ALA A 614 30.60 -47.62 -11.61
C ALA A 614 30.20 -46.92 -10.29
N GLU A 615 30.12 -47.72 -9.23
CA GLU A 615 30.17 -47.32 -7.83
C GLU A 615 31.59 -46.91 -7.40
N ALA A 616 31.64 -46.20 -6.26
CA ALA A 616 32.73 -46.05 -5.28
C ALA A 616 33.85 -45.01 -5.55
N ALA A 617 33.81 -43.89 -4.81
CA ALA A 617 34.62 -43.66 -3.59
C ALA A 617 34.09 -42.42 -2.85
#